data_AF-A0A7W3YBJ1-F1
#
_entry.id   AF-A0A7W3YBJ1-F1
#
_cell.length_a   1.000
_cell.length_b   1.000
_cell.length_c   1.000
_cell.angle_alpha   90.00
_cell.angle_beta   90.00
_cell.angle_gamma   90.00
#
_symmetry.space_group_name_H-M   'P 1'
#
loop_
_entity.id
_entity.type
_entity.pdbx_description
1 polymer ?
#
loop_
_entity_poly.entity_id
_entity_poly.type
_entity_poly.pdbx_seq_one_letter_code
_entity_poly.pdbx_strand_id
1 'polypeptide(L)' 'RRVILNLDQSFKPNYHWLPRHIAFDDFKSGRFAPSGMSMILMNIENHRTLDIILSRRSRYLRNYFLRYDHSAR' A
#
# COMPACT_ATOMS: atom_id res chain seq x y z
N ARG A 1 6.37 6.41 -24.00
CA ARG A 1 5.87 5.74 -22.77
C ARG A 1 6.99 5.79 -21.73
N ARG A 2 6.84 6.54 -20.64
CA ARG A 2 7.80 6.49 -19.51
C ARG A 2 7.42 5.28 -18.65
N VAL A 3 8.39 4.43 -18.34
CA VAL A 3 8.22 3.24 -17.50
C VAL A 3 9.30 3.32 -16.41
N ILE A 4 8.90 3.18 -15.16
CA ILE A 4 9.85 3.13 -14.05
C ILE A 4 10.32 1.69 -13.92
N LEU A 5 11.61 1.47 -14.14
CA LEU A 5 12.26 0.17 -14.00
C LEU A 5 12.71 -0.03 -12.54
N ASN A 6 12.72 -1.27 -12.04
CA ASN A 6 13.20 -1.66 -10.71
C ASN A 6 12.42 -1.08 -9.51
N LEU A 7 11.14 -0.75 -9.68
CA LEU A 7 10.29 -0.26 -8.59
C LEU A 7 10.16 -1.29 -7.44
N ASP A 8 10.15 -2.56 -7.80
CA ASP A 8 10.11 -3.73 -6.94
C ASP A 8 11.34 -3.87 -6.03
N GLN A 9 12.49 -3.31 -6.44
CA GLN A 9 13.70 -3.30 -5.61
C GLN A 9 13.70 -2.17 -4.59
N SER A 10 13.14 -1.00 -4.93
CA SER A 10 13.11 0.17 -4.04
C SER A 10 11.90 0.22 -3.11
N PHE A 11 10.84 -0.53 -3.44
CA PHE A 11 9.57 -0.45 -2.76
C PHE A 11 9.16 -1.79 -2.13
N LYS A 12 9.72 -2.05 -0.95
CA LYS A 12 9.35 -3.20 -0.11
C LYS A 12 8.72 -2.71 1.20
N PRO A 13 7.49 -3.15 1.53
CA PRO A 13 6.88 -2.82 2.82
C PRO A 13 7.73 -3.37 3.97
N ASN A 14 7.93 -2.55 5.01
CA ASN A 14 8.47 -3.02 6.28
C ASN A 14 7.29 -3.45 7.18
N TYR A 15 7.15 -4.75 7.43
CA TYR A 15 6.05 -5.29 8.24
C TYR A 15 6.33 -5.24 9.75
N HIS A 16 7.52 -4.79 10.17
CA HIS A 16 7.90 -4.63 11.58
C HIS A 16 7.60 -3.23 12.13
N TRP A 17 7.10 -2.30 11.29
CA TRP A 17 6.85 -0.92 11.67
C TRP A 17 5.69 -0.32 10.87
N LEU A 18 4.78 0.35 11.56
CA LEU A 18 3.68 1.10 10.97
C LEU A 18 3.67 2.52 11.56
N PRO A 19 3.43 3.57 10.75
CA PRO A 19 3.31 4.92 11.30
C PRO A 19 2.01 5.08 12.11
N ARG A 20 2.03 6.01 13.06
CA ARG A 20 0.86 6.34 13.90
C ARG A 20 -0.34 6.85 13.09
N HIS A 21 -0.06 7.56 12.00
CA HIS A 21 -1.07 8.18 11.14
C HIS A 21 -0.84 7.76 9.68
N ILE A 22 -1.84 7.11 9.10
CA ILE A 22 -1.81 6.62 7.72
C ILE A 22 -2.87 7.36 6.91
N ALA A 23 -2.46 7.94 5.78
CA ALA A 23 -3.36 8.43 4.75
C ALA A 23 -3.65 7.32 3.74
N PHE A 24 -4.89 7.31 3.25
CA PHE A 24 -5.39 6.40 2.24
C PHE A 24 -6.04 7.19 1.11
N ASP A 25 -5.78 6.80 -0.12
CA ASP A 25 -6.51 7.31 -1.28
C ASP A 25 -6.68 6.20 -2.32
N ASP A 26 -7.66 6.34 -3.22
CA ASP A 26 -7.91 5.37 -4.28
C ASP A 26 -7.70 5.90 -5.68
N PHE A 27 -7.25 5.01 -6.57
CA PHE A 27 -6.96 5.37 -7.94
C PHE A 27 -7.29 4.24 -8.92
N LYS A 28 -7.60 4.62 -10.16
CA LYS A 28 -7.80 3.67 -11.27
C LYS A 28 -6.47 3.01 -11.62
N SER A 29 -6.38 1.70 -11.44
CA SER A 29 -5.22 0.88 -11.78
C SER A 29 -5.51 -0.11 -12.92
N GLY A 30 -6.74 -0.15 -13.44
CA GLY A 30 -7.10 -0.93 -14.62
C GLY A 30 -6.75 -2.41 -14.47
N ARG A 31 -6.03 -2.97 -15.44
CA ARG A 31 -5.72 -4.41 -15.47
C ARG A 31 -4.75 -4.86 -14.37
N PHE A 32 -4.13 -3.94 -13.61
CA PHE A 32 -3.22 -4.26 -12.51
C PHE A 32 -3.95 -4.60 -11.20
N ALA A 33 -5.27 -4.40 -11.13
CA ALA A 33 -6.08 -4.74 -9.97
C ALA A 33 -7.32 -5.55 -10.37
N PRO A 34 -7.72 -6.58 -9.61
CA PRO A 34 -8.93 -7.35 -9.90
C PRO A 34 -10.21 -6.49 -9.99
N SER A 35 -10.26 -5.38 -9.25
CA SER A 35 -11.39 -4.44 -9.26
C SER A 35 -11.21 -3.24 -10.19
N GLY A 36 -10.12 -3.13 -10.94
CA GLY A 36 -9.79 -1.94 -11.73
C GLY A 36 -9.33 -0.72 -10.93
N MET A 37 -9.35 -0.83 -9.59
CA MET A 37 -9.03 0.21 -8.62
C MET A 37 -8.08 -0.35 -7.57
N SER A 38 -7.11 0.46 -7.17
CA SER A 38 -6.18 0.21 -6.08
C SER A 38 -6.30 1.29 -5.01
N MET A 39 -5.70 1.06 -3.84
CA MET A 39 -5.51 2.07 -2.80
C MET A 39 -4.02 2.32 -2.59
N ILE A 40 -3.63 3.57 -2.46
CA ILE A 40 -2.29 3.96 -2.02
C ILE A 40 -2.31 4.26 -0.52
N LEU A 41 -1.28 3.81 0.19
CA LEU A 41 -1.08 4.07 1.61
C LEU A 41 0.16 4.94 1.79
N MET A 42 0.08 5.93 2.67
CA MET A 42 1.16 6.88 2.90
C MET A 42 1.29 7.22 4.39
N ASN A 43 2.52 7.37 4.87
CA ASN A 43 2.79 8.02 6.15
C ASN A 43 2.56 9.52 6.01
N ILE A 44 1.66 10.08 6.82
CA ILE A 44 1.30 11.51 6.77
C ILE A 44 2.48 12.39 7.19
N GLU A 45 3.30 11.95 8.14
CA GLU A 45 4.34 12.80 8.75
C GLU A 45 5.49 13.13 7.78
N ASN A 46 5.85 12.19 6.93
CA ASN A 46 6.99 12.34 6.00
C ASN A 46 6.61 12.10 4.54
N HIS A 47 5.32 12.01 4.24
CA HIS A 47 4.77 11.76 2.90
C HIS A 47 5.35 10.52 2.20
N ARG A 48 5.87 9.56 2.96
CA ARG A 48 6.42 8.32 2.41
C ARG A 48 5.31 7.35 2.07
N THR A 49 5.23 6.92 0.82
CA THR A 49 4.36 5.81 0.41
C THR A 49 4.76 4.52 1.15
N LEU A 50 3.77 3.85 1.74
CA LEU A 50 3.93 2.59 2.48
C LEU A 50 3.75 1.40 1.55
N ASP A 51 2.61 1.32 0.86
CA ASP A 51 2.32 0.27 -0.11
C ASP A 51 1.13 0.67 -1.03
N ILE A 52 0.84 -0.17 -2.02
CA ILE A 52 -0.36 -0.14 -2.84
C ILE A 52 -1.16 -1.43 -2.63
N ILE A 53 -2.41 -1.30 -2.17
CA ILE A 53 -3.35 -2.43 -2.06
C ILE A 53 -4.14 -2.57 -3.36
N LEU A 54 -4.15 -3.78 -3.93
CA LEU A 54 -4.78 -4.07 -5.23
C LEU A 54 -6.32 -4.05 -5.25
N SER A 55 -6.96 -3.63 -4.15
CA SER A 55 -8.41 -3.47 -4.11
C SER A 55 -8.84 -2.65 -2.89
N ARG A 56 -9.94 -1.91 -3.04
CA ARG A 56 -10.59 -1.15 -1.96
C ARG A 56 -11.47 -1.99 -1.04
N ARG A 57 -11.66 -3.28 -1.36
CA ARG A 57 -12.55 -4.14 -0.58
C ARG A 57 -11.94 -4.42 0.79
N SER A 58 -12.75 -4.35 1.86
CA SER A 58 -12.34 -4.54 3.25
C SER A 58 -11.44 -5.77 3.49
N ARG A 59 -11.70 -6.89 2.81
CA ARG A 59 -10.88 -8.11 2.90
C ARG A 59 -9.40 -7.88 2.56
N TYR A 60 -9.09 -7.02 1.58
CA TYR A 60 -7.71 -6.74 1.16
C TYR A 60 -7.01 -5.82 2.17
N LEU A 61 -7.73 -4.82 2.69
CA LEU A 61 -7.27 -3.94 3.77
C LEU A 61 -6.94 -4.75 5.03
N ARG A 62 -7.86 -5.61 5.46
CA ARG A 62 -7.66 -6.49 6.61
C ARG A 62 -6.45 -7.40 6.40
N ASN A 63 -6.37 -8.10 5.27
CA ASN A 63 -5.26 -9.01 5.01
C ASN A 63 -3.93 -8.25 4.88
N TYR A 64 -3.93 -7.02 4.37
CA TYR A 64 -2.76 -6.16 4.31
C TYR A 64 -2.16 -5.92 5.71
N PHE A 65 -2.98 -5.45 6.65
CA PHE A 65 -2.54 -5.13 8.01
C PHE A 65 -2.24 -6.35 8.87
N LEU A 66 -2.85 -7.51 8.59
CA LEU A 66 -2.53 -8.77 9.26
C LEU A 66 -1.13 -9.31 8.95
N ARG A 67 -0.45 -8.79 7.94
CA ARG A 67 0.97 -9.13 7.64
C ARG A 67 1.96 -8.45 8.59
N TYR A 68 1.54 -7.38 9.27
CA TYR A 68 2.37 -6.69 10.24
C TYR A 68 2.48 -7.49 11.53
N ASP A 69 3.63 -7.38 12.18
CA ASP A 69 3.82 -7.94 13.52
C ASP A 69 2.74 -7.44 14.47
N HIS A 70 2.38 -8.27 15.45
CA HIS A 70 1.44 -7.87 16.50
C HIS A 70 1.90 -6.62 17.26
N SER A 71 3.21 -6.43 17.43
CA SER A 71 3.77 -5.25 18.10
C SER A 71 3.74 -3.98 17.24
N ALA A 72 3.57 -4.12 15.93
CA ALA A 72 3.57 -3.00 15.00
C ALA A 72 2.16 -2.45 14.69
N ARG A 73 1.08 -3.16 15.07
CA ARG A 73 -0.31 -2.82 14.75
C ARG A 73 -1.19 -2.61 15.97
#